data_AF-A0A946QF45-F1
#
_entry.id   AF-A0A946QF45-F1
#
_cell.length_a   1.000
_cell.length_b   1.000
_cell.length_c   1.000
_cell.angle_alpha   90.00
_cell.angle_beta   90.00
_cell.angle_gamma   90.00
#
_symmetry.space_group_name_H-M   'P 1'
#
loop_
_entity.id
_entity.type
_entity.pdbx_description
1 polymer ?
#
loop_
_entity_poly.entity_id
_entity_poly.type
_entity_poly.pdbx_seq_one_letter_code
_entity_poly.pdbx_strand_id
1 'polypeptide(L)'
;MLKEFAHHRLVMKQELQKVIIGQDEVIEQLFAAVFTGGHCLLEGVPGLAKTMMVSTLAKILDASFNRIQFTPDLMPSDITGTNVLEEDDRGKRSFRFVEGPIFSNILLADEINRTPPKTQSALLQAMQEQEITVGGVTYDLPQPFFTIATQNPIEQEGT
;
A
#
# COMPACT_ATOMS: atom_id res chain seq x y z
N MET A 1 -12.31 5.32 -26.54
CA MET A 1 -12.52 5.15 -25.09
C MET A 1 -12.64 3.68 -24.65
N LEU A 2 -13.80 2.99 -24.70
CA LEU A 2 -13.90 1.62 -24.17
C LEU A 2 -13.01 0.58 -24.88
N LYS A 3 -12.85 0.67 -26.20
CA LYS A 3 -11.96 -0.23 -26.97
C LYS A 3 -10.49 -0.02 -26.62
N GLU A 4 -10.06 1.23 -26.41
CA GLU A 4 -8.68 1.56 -26.00
C GLU A 4 -8.42 1.08 -24.57
N PHE A 5 -9.37 1.28 -23.66
CA PHE A 5 -9.27 0.75 -22.29
C PHE A 5 -9.13 -0.77 -22.29
N ALA A 6 -9.99 -1.48 -23.04
CA ALA A 6 -9.91 -2.93 -23.16
C ALA A 6 -8.57 -3.40 -23.75
N HIS A 7 -8.05 -2.67 -24.74
CA HIS A 7 -6.74 -2.95 -25.33
C HIS A 7 -5.60 -2.76 -24.32
N HIS A 8 -5.53 -1.62 -23.63
CA HIS A 8 -4.50 -1.37 -22.63
C HIS A 8 -4.58 -2.36 -21.46
N ARG A 9 -5.78 -2.70 -20.98
CA ARG A 9 -5.94 -3.74 -19.95
C ARG A 9 -5.37 -5.08 -20.41
N LEU A 10 -5.60 -5.47 -21.67
CA LEU A 10 -5.05 -6.71 -22.22
C LEU A 10 -3.51 -6.66 -22.28
N VAL A 11 -2.94 -5.54 -22.70
CA VAL A 11 -1.48 -5.34 -22.73
C VAL A 11 -0.91 -5.43 -21.31
N MET A 12 -1.49 -4.73 -20.33
CA MET A 12 -1.06 -4.80 -18.93
C MET A 12 -1.13 -6.23 -18.37
N LYS A 13 -2.20 -6.97 -18.68
CA LYS A 13 -2.34 -8.38 -18.28
C LYS A 13 -1.22 -9.24 -18.87
N GLN A 14 -0.92 -9.08 -20.15
CA GLN A 14 0.16 -9.82 -20.81
C GLN A 14 1.51 -9.52 -20.19
N GLU A 15 1.80 -8.28 -19.82
CA GLU A 15 3.03 -7.92 -19.11
C GLU A 15 3.12 -8.57 -17.72
N LEU A 16 2.02 -8.59 -16.95
CA LEU A 16 1.98 -9.30 -15.66
C LEU A 16 2.20 -10.81 -15.83
N GLN A 17 1.58 -11.44 -16.83
CA GLN A 17 1.67 -12.88 -17.07
C GLN A 17 3.08 -13.36 -17.47
N LYS A 18 3.97 -12.47 -17.89
CA LYS A 18 5.39 -12.81 -18.12
C LYS A 18 6.13 -13.17 -16.83
N VAL A 19 5.66 -12.62 -15.70
CA VAL A 19 6.30 -12.76 -14.39
C VAL A 19 5.47 -13.63 -13.46
N ILE A 20 4.14 -13.53 -13.55
CA ILE A 20 3.20 -14.23 -12.66
C ILE A 20 2.48 -15.34 -13.43
N ILE A 21 2.71 -16.59 -13.01
CA ILE A 21 2.16 -17.78 -13.66
C ILE A 21 0.99 -18.32 -12.82
N GLY A 22 -0.14 -18.63 -13.47
CA GLY A 22 -1.26 -19.36 -12.85
C GLY A 22 -2.15 -18.55 -11.89
N GLN A 23 -2.08 -17.21 -11.91
CA GLN A 23 -2.86 -16.32 -11.03
C GLN A 23 -3.81 -15.40 -11.83
N ASP A 24 -4.40 -15.91 -12.90
CA ASP A 24 -5.19 -15.09 -13.83
C ASP A 24 -6.38 -14.40 -13.16
N GLU A 25 -7.10 -15.10 -12.29
CA GLU A 25 -8.26 -14.55 -11.58
C GLU A 25 -7.86 -13.43 -10.62
N VAL A 26 -6.76 -13.62 -9.89
CA VAL A 26 -6.24 -12.60 -8.95
C VAL A 26 -5.81 -11.35 -9.70
N ILE A 27 -5.15 -11.51 -10.86
CA ILE A 27 -4.77 -10.38 -11.72
C ILE A 27 -6.01 -9.60 -12.18
N GLU A 28 -7.08 -10.30 -12.55
CA GLU A 28 -8.33 -9.65 -12.98
C GLU A 28 -9.02 -8.87 -11.85
N GLN A 29 -9.08 -9.46 -10.65
CA GLN A 29 -9.62 -8.80 -9.47
C GLN A 29 -8.78 -7.57 -9.07
N LEU A 30 -7.45 -7.67 -9.20
CA LEU A 30 -6.54 -6.58 -8.91
C LEU A 30 -6.77 -5.41 -9.88
N PHE A 31 -6.90 -5.68 -11.18
CA PHE A 31 -7.26 -4.64 -12.15
C PHE A 31 -8.62 -4.02 -11.85
N ALA A 32 -9.61 -4.83 -11.48
CA ALA A 32 -10.93 -4.32 -11.11
C ALA A 32 -10.82 -3.33 -9.94
N ALA A 33 -10.09 -3.66 -8.89
CA ALA A 33 -9.91 -2.78 -7.73
C ALA A 33 -9.16 -1.48 -8.08
N VAL A 34 -8.07 -1.58 -8.83
CA VAL A 34 -7.30 -0.39 -9.27
C VAL A 34 -8.18 0.56 -10.08
N PHE A 35 -8.95 0.05 -11.03
CA PHE A 35 -9.76 0.88 -11.92
C PHE A 35 -11.04 1.41 -11.26
N THR A 36 -11.48 0.83 -10.16
CA THR A 36 -12.62 1.33 -9.36
C THR A 36 -12.19 2.17 -8.16
N GLY A 37 -10.88 2.32 -7.91
CA GLY A 37 -10.35 3.01 -6.73
C GLY A 37 -10.59 2.25 -5.41
N GLY A 38 -10.87 0.94 -5.49
CA GLY A 38 -11.00 0.08 -4.31
C GLY A 38 -9.65 -0.40 -3.82
N HIS A 39 -9.59 -0.91 -2.59
CA HIS A 39 -8.40 -1.57 -2.02
C HIS A 39 -8.57 -3.11 -2.04
N CYS A 40 -7.48 -3.86 -1.99
CA CYS A 40 -7.51 -5.34 -2.00
C CYS A 40 -7.01 -5.94 -0.69
N LEU A 41 -7.58 -7.09 -0.32
CA LEU A 41 -7.07 -7.97 0.73
C LEU A 41 -6.77 -9.34 0.11
N LEU A 42 -5.49 -9.73 0.09
CA LEU A 42 -5.01 -10.99 -0.45
C LEU A 42 -4.73 -11.98 0.68
N GLU A 43 -5.69 -12.86 0.93
CA GLU A 43 -5.53 -13.98 1.84
C GLU A 43 -4.74 -15.12 1.18
N GLY A 44 -3.92 -15.81 1.96
CA GLY A 44 -3.23 -17.02 1.49
C GLY A 44 -1.81 -17.14 2.00
N VAL A 45 -1.28 -18.35 1.89
CA VAL A 45 0.03 -18.72 2.44
C VAL A 45 1.19 -17.91 1.83
N PRO A 46 2.29 -17.72 2.58
CA PRO A 46 3.52 -17.12 2.06
C PRO A 46 4.02 -17.81 0.78
N GLY A 47 4.66 -17.06 -0.11
CA GLY A 47 5.32 -17.62 -1.31
C GLY A 47 4.49 -17.61 -2.59
N LEU A 48 3.25 -17.10 -2.59
CA LEU A 48 2.39 -17.00 -3.78
C LEU A 48 2.70 -15.81 -4.71
N ALA A 49 3.95 -15.33 -4.71
CA ALA A 49 4.42 -14.20 -5.53
C ALA A 49 3.61 -12.89 -5.38
N LYS A 50 2.85 -12.71 -4.29
CA LYS A 50 2.02 -11.51 -4.03
C LYS A 50 2.85 -10.22 -4.16
N THR A 51 4.00 -10.16 -3.50
CA THR A 51 4.92 -9.01 -3.58
C THR A 51 5.39 -8.74 -5.01
N MET A 52 5.68 -9.80 -5.77
CA MET A 52 6.13 -9.69 -7.16
C MET A 52 4.99 -9.19 -8.06
N MET A 53 3.77 -9.67 -7.84
CA MET A 53 2.59 -9.23 -8.58
C MET A 53 2.34 -7.73 -8.38
N VAL A 54 2.31 -7.27 -7.13
CA VAL A 54 2.05 -5.86 -6.80
C VAL A 54 3.15 -4.94 -7.33
N SER A 55 4.42 -5.28 -7.10
CA SER A 55 5.53 -4.45 -7.56
C SER A 55 5.64 -4.41 -9.09
N THR A 56 5.25 -5.48 -9.79
CA THR A 56 5.21 -5.50 -11.26
C THR A 56 4.06 -4.64 -11.78
N LEU A 57 2.89 -4.69 -11.14
CA LEU A 57 1.76 -3.82 -11.47
C LEU A 57 2.15 -2.34 -11.34
N ALA A 58 2.81 -1.96 -10.24
CA ALA A 58 3.24 -0.57 -10.05
C ALA A 58 4.19 -0.08 -11.15
N LYS A 59 5.13 -0.93 -11.59
CA LYS A 59 6.00 -0.63 -12.72
C LYS A 59 5.25 -0.47 -14.04
N ILE A 60 4.25 -1.33 -14.30
CA ILE A 60 3.42 -1.25 -15.50
C ILE A 60 2.61 0.05 -15.55
N LEU A 61 2.15 0.53 -14.38
CA LEU A 61 1.36 1.74 -14.24
C LEU A 61 2.19 3.02 -14.05
N ASP A 62 3.53 2.92 -14.04
CA ASP A 62 4.43 4.02 -13.69
C ASP A 62 4.06 4.72 -12.37
N ALA A 63 3.68 3.90 -11.38
CA ALA A 63 3.16 4.33 -10.09
C ALA A 63 4.24 4.18 -9.01
N SER A 64 4.32 5.14 -8.09
CA SER A 64 5.18 5.00 -6.91
C SER A 64 4.72 3.81 -6.05
N PHE A 65 5.68 3.04 -5.55
CA PHE A 65 5.42 1.79 -4.82
C PHE A 65 6.18 1.76 -3.50
N ASN A 66 5.44 1.51 -2.41
CA ASN A 66 6.04 1.21 -1.11
C ASN A 66 5.49 -0.10 -0.55
N ARG A 67 6.27 -0.70 0.34
CA ARG A 67 5.91 -1.92 1.06
C ARG A 67 6.09 -1.69 2.55
N ILE A 68 5.08 -2.05 3.33
CA ILE A 68 5.12 -2.10 4.79
C ILE A 68 4.94 -3.54 5.21
N GLN A 69 5.86 -4.04 6.04
CA GLN A 69 5.68 -5.30 6.73
C GLN A 69 5.05 -4.99 8.08
N PHE A 70 3.87 -5.54 8.35
CA PHE A 70 3.23 -5.37 9.63
C PHE A 70 3.86 -6.30 10.66
N THR A 71 4.27 -5.72 11.78
CA THR A 71 4.90 -6.40 12.90
C THR A 71 4.23 -5.98 14.22
N PRO A 72 4.39 -6.76 15.30
CA PRO A 72 3.74 -6.46 16.59
C PRO A 72 4.16 -5.12 17.21
N ASP A 73 5.35 -4.64 16.86
CA ASP A 73 5.96 -3.39 17.33
C ASP A 73 5.71 -2.18 16.43
N LEU A 74 5.10 -2.38 15.26
CA LEU A 74 4.82 -1.30 14.32
C LEU A 74 3.85 -0.27 14.92
N MET A 75 4.24 1.00 14.93
CA MET A 75 3.43 2.11 15.43
C MET A 75 2.67 2.83 14.30
N PRO A 76 1.55 3.51 14.60
CA PRO A 76 0.85 4.34 13.60
C PRO A 76 1.76 5.35 12.88
N SER A 77 2.69 5.98 13.60
CA SER A 77 3.63 6.95 13.02
C SER A 77 4.63 6.34 12.03
N ASP A 78 4.92 5.04 12.16
CA ASP A 78 5.79 4.34 11.21
C ASP A 78 5.09 4.09 9.87
N ILE A 79 3.76 4.21 9.84
CA ILE A 79 2.91 4.12 8.65
C ILE A 79 2.66 5.53 8.10
N THR A 80 2.16 6.44 8.94
CA THR A 80 1.70 7.77 8.51
C THR A 80 2.81 8.79 8.39
N GLY A 81 3.97 8.56 8.99
CA GLY A 81 5.03 9.55 9.13
C GLY A 81 5.00 10.27 10.47
N THR A 82 6.03 11.08 10.71
CA THR A 82 6.26 11.74 11.99
C THR A 82 6.95 13.09 11.83
N ASN A 83 6.80 13.96 12.83
CA ASN A 83 7.55 15.21 12.89
C ASN A 83 8.89 14.98 13.59
N VAL A 84 9.99 15.26 12.89
CA VAL A 84 11.34 15.20 13.44
C VAL A 84 11.82 16.61 13.77
N LEU A 85 12.56 16.74 14.88
CA LEU A 85 13.21 18.00 15.24
C LEU A 85 14.51 18.12 14.44
N GLU A 86 14.59 19.15 13.62
CA GLU A 86 15.83 19.54 12.92
C GLU A 86 16.41 20.78 13.56
N GLU A 87 17.73 20.81 13.64
CA GLU A 87 18.51 21.96 14.09
C GLU A 87 19.35 22.43 12.90
N ASP A 88 19.22 23.71 12.55
CA ASP A 88 20.03 24.30 11.48
C ASP A 88 21.47 24.62 11.96
N ASP A 89 22.36 24.96 11.02
CA ASP A 89 23.76 25.32 11.32
C ASP A 89 23.90 26.53 12.28
N ARG A 90 22.79 27.23 12.58
CA ARG A 90 22.72 28.39 13.46
C ARG A 90 22.05 28.06 14.82
N GLY A 91 21.73 26.80 15.09
CA GLY A 91 21.12 26.32 16.34
C GLY A 91 19.60 26.56 16.43
N LYS A 92 18.94 26.97 15.34
CA LYS A 92 17.48 27.13 15.33
C LYS A 92 16.82 25.78 15.16
N ARG A 93 15.91 25.46 16.08
CA ARG A 93 15.12 24.23 16.06
C ARG A 93 13.81 24.42 15.29
N SER A 94 13.50 23.50 14.38
CA SER A 94 12.22 23.43 13.66
C SER A 94 11.73 21.99 13.57
N PHE A 95 10.42 21.80 13.53
CA PHE A 95 9.84 20.50 13.22
C PHE A 95 9.69 20.35 11.70
N ARG A 96 10.22 19.26 11.15
CA ARG A 96 10.00 18.86 9.75
C ARG A 96 9.18 17.57 9.72
N PHE A 97 8.15 17.54 8.90
CA PHE A 97 7.41 16.31 8.65
C PHE A 97 8.24 15.36 7.77
N VAL A 98 8.35 14.12 8.20
CA VAL A 98 8.90 13.01 7.43
C VAL A 98 7.75 12.11 7.04
N GLU A 99 7.48 12.05 5.74
CA GLU A 99 6.46 11.20 5.15
C GLU A 99 6.69 9.73 5.51
N GLY A 100 5.61 9.07 5.91
CA GLY A 100 5.61 7.63 6.10
C GLY A 100 5.51 6.87 4.78
N PRO A 101 5.68 5.54 4.80
CA PRO A 101 5.59 4.70 3.62
C PRO A 101 4.23 4.73 2.91
N ILE A 102 3.15 5.22 3.53
CA ILE A 102 1.85 5.37 2.84
C ILE A 102 1.84 6.46 1.76
N PHE A 103 2.83 7.35 1.73
CA PHE A 103 2.95 8.38 0.68
C PHE A 103 3.50 7.75 -0.61
N SER A 104 2.67 6.90 -1.23
CA SER A 104 2.94 6.22 -2.50
C SER A 104 1.63 5.90 -3.19
N ASN A 105 1.62 5.77 -4.52
CA ASN A 105 0.41 5.43 -5.27
C ASN A 105 -0.06 4.00 -5.00
N ILE A 106 0.88 3.06 -4.83
CA ILE A 106 0.58 1.66 -4.55
C ILE A 106 1.32 1.21 -3.31
N LEU A 107 0.55 0.79 -2.30
CA LEU A 107 1.05 0.29 -1.03
C LEU A 107 0.79 -1.20 -0.89
N LEU A 108 1.86 -1.99 -0.68
CA LEU A 108 1.73 -3.36 -0.20
C LEU A 108 1.84 -3.38 1.32
N ALA A 109 0.75 -3.72 2.00
CA ALA A 109 0.70 -3.88 3.45
C ALA A 109 0.71 -5.39 3.78
N ASP A 110 1.91 -5.94 4.05
CA ASP A 110 2.07 -7.37 4.29
C ASP A 110 1.75 -7.76 5.72
N GLU A 111 1.02 -8.88 5.87
CA GLU A 111 0.65 -9.51 7.16
C GLU A 111 -0.04 -8.55 8.14
N ILE A 112 -1.06 -7.83 7.65
CA ILE A 112 -1.76 -6.79 8.43
C ILE A 112 -2.27 -7.28 9.78
N ASN A 113 -2.54 -8.58 9.90
CA ASN A 113 -3.00 -9.29 11.08
C ASN A 113 -1.94 -9.41 12.19
N ARG A 114 -0.67 -9.07 11.94
CA ARG A 114 0.44 -9.17 12.92
C ARG A 114 0.66 -7.92 13.79
N THR A 115 -0.11 -6.84 13.59
CA THR A 115 0.01 -5.60 14.36
C THR A 115 -1.21 -5.36 15.25
N PRO A 116 -1.11 -4.56 16.34
CA PRO A 116 -2.26 -4.19 17.15
C PRO A 116 -3.35 -3.42 16.36
N PRO A 117 -4.64 -3.50 16.77
CA PRO A 117 -5.75 -2.84 16.07
C PRO A 117 -5.53 -1.35 15.82
N LYS A 118 -4.88 -0.63 16.75
CA LYS A 118 -4.60 0.81 16.63
C LYS A 118 -3.74 1.15 15.39
N THR A 119 -2.77 0.31 15.07
CA THR A 119 -1.89 0.51 13.91
C THR A 119 -2.63 0.16 12.61
N GLN A 120 -3.47 -0.88 12.61
CA GLN A 120 -4.36 -1.17 11.48
C GLN A 120 -5.34 -0.01 11.22
N SER A 121 -5.93 0.56 12.27
CA SER A 121 -6.86 1.70 12.15
C SER A 121 -6.21 2.91 11.48
N ALA A 122 -4.92 3.16 11.70
CA ALA A 122 -4.21 4.25 11.03
C ALA A 122 -4.15 4.07 9.52
N LEU A 123 -3.86 2.84 9.04
CA LEU A 123 -3.91 2.52 7.62
C LEU A 123 -5.33 2.60 7.07
N LEU A 124 -6.33 2.05 7.78
CA LEU A 124 -7.73 2.08 7.34
C LEU A 124 -8.28 3.50 7.24
N GLN A 125 -7.91 4.38 8.18
CA GLN A 125 -8.27 5.80 8.12
C GLN A 125 -7.64 6.47 6.89
N ALA A 126 -6.35 6.23 6.63
CA ALA A 126 -5.67 6.75 5.45
C ALA A 126 -6.32 6.27 4.14
N MET A 127 -6.73 4.99 4.08
CA MET A 127 -7.47 4.42 2.95
C MET A 127 -8.83 5.11 2.74
N GLN A 128 -9.56 5.36 3.83
CA GLN A 128 -10.91 5.92 3.75
C GLN A 128 -10.90 7.42 3.41
N GLU A 129 -10.05 8.18 4.09
CA GLU A 129 -10.02 9.64 3.99
C GLU A 129 -9.10 10.14 2.86
N GLN A 130 -8.17 9.31 2.40
CA GLN A 130 -7.18 9.67 1.37
C GLN A 130 -6.24 10.83 1.81
N GLU A 131 -6.20 11.10 3.11
CA GLU A 131 -5.37 12.09 3.78
C GLU A 131 -4.98 11.58 5.18
N ILE A 132 -3.95 12.20 5.78
CA ILE A 132 -3.56 11.96 7.17
C ILE A 132 -3.30 13.27 7.90
N THR A 133 -3.53 13.30 9.22
CA THR A 133 -3.22 14.46 10.06
C THR A 133 -2.10 14.11 11.04
N VAL A 134 -0.99 14.86 10.99
CA VAL A 134 0.15 14.72 11.90
C VAL A 134 0.50 16.08 12.49
N GLY A 135 0.52 16.17 13.82
CA GLY A 135 0.84 17.41 14.52
C GLY A 135 -0.12 18.57 14.26
N GLY A 136 -1.39 18.27 13.91
CA GLY A 136 -2.41 19.27 13.57
C GLY A 136 -2.36 19.78 12.13
N VAL A 137 -1.49 19.23 11.29
CA VAL A 137 -1.42 19.53 9.85
C VAL A 137 -1.90 18.32 9.06
N THR A 138 -2.78 18.55 8.10
CA THR A 138 -3.30 17.53 7.18
C THR A 138 -2.45 17.47 5.91
N TYR A 139 -2.17 16.26 5.45
CA TYR A 139 -1.41 15.96 4.25
C TYR A 139 -2.22 15.01 3.36
N ASP A 140 -2.41 15.40 2.11
CA ASP A 140 -3.08 14.57 1.09
C ASP A 140 -2.16 13.41 0.68
N LEU A 141 -2.75 12.22 0.46
CA LEU A 141 -2.01 11.09 -0.10
C LEU A 141 -1.90 11.22 -1.63
N PRO A 142 -0.83 10.70 -2.25
CA PRO A 142 -0.68 10.71 -3.71
C PRO A 142 -1.85 10.00 -4.41
N GLN A 143 -2.41 10.64 -5.43
CA GLN A 143 -3.52 10.09 -6.20
C GLN A 143 -3.04 9.47 -7.53
N PRO A 144 -3.53 8.27 -7.91
CA PRO A 144 -4.40 7.39 -7.13
C PRO A 144 -3.66 6.77 -5.94
N PHE A 145 -4.36 6.52 -4.82
CA PHE A 145 -3.85 5.78 -3.65
C PHE A 145 -4.52 4.41 -3.56
N PHE A 146 -3.74 3.35 -3.79
CA PHE A 146 -4.19 1.97 -3.80
C PHE A 146 -3.42 1.15 -2.78
N THR A 147 -4.14 0.33 -2.01
CA THR A 147 -3.55 -0.52 -0.96
C THR A 147 -3.91 -1.97 -1.25
N ILE A 148 -2.90 -2.82 -1.20
CA ILE A 148 -3.05 -4.26 -1.26
C ILE A 148 -2.54 -4.80 0.07
N ALA A 149 -3.46 -5.19 0.92
CA ALA A 149 -3.14 -5.84 2.17
C ALA A 149 -2.98 -7.34 1.96
N THR A 150 -2.10 -7.98 2.73
CA THR A 150 -2.02 -9.44 2.79
C THR A 150 -2.21 -9.90 4.22
N GLN A 151 -2.82 -11.07 4.39
CA GLN A 151 -2.89 -11.73 5.69
C GLN A 151 -2.75 -13.25 5.54
N ASN A 152 -2.14 -13.86 6.54
CA ASN A 152 -2.03 -15.31 6.65
C ASN A 152 -3.11 -15.82 7.62
N PRO A 153 -4.11 -16.59 7.15
CA PRO A 153 -5.24 -17.00 7.98
C PRO A 153 -4.84 -17.88 9.17
N ILE A 154 -3.70 -18.59 9.10
CA ILE A 154 -3.25 -19.54 10.13
C ILE A 154 -2.81 -18.81 11.41
N GLU A 155 -2.40 -17.54 11.32
CA GLU A 155 -1.95 -16.77 12.48
C GLU A 155 -3.08 -16.29 13.39
N GLN A 156 -4.36 -16.45 12.99
CA GLN A 156 -5.50 -16.14 13.88
C GLN A 156 -5.77 -17.22 14.92
N GLU A 157 -5.28 -18.45 14.74
CA GLU A 157 -5.55 -19.59 15.66
C GLU A 157 -4.59 -19.67 16.86
N GLY A 158 -3.73 -18.66 17.05
CA GLY A 158 -2.72 -18.61 18.11
C GLY A 158 -3.16 -17.89 19.39
N THR A 159 -4.29 -18.27 20.01
CA THR A 159 -4.61 -18.00 21.42
C THR A 159 -5.44 -19.11 22.02
#